data_AF-A0A2T5JNJ4-F1
#
_entry.id   AF-A0A2T5JNJ4-F1
#
_cell.length_a   1.000
_cell.length_b   1.000
_cell.length_c   1.000
_cell.angle_alpha   90.00
_cell.angle_beta   90.00
_cell.angle_gamma   90.00
#
_symmetry.space_group_name_H-M   'P 1'
#
loop_
_entity.id
_entity.type
_entity.pdbx_description
1 polymer ?
#
loop_
_entity_poly.entity_id
_entity_poly.type
_entity_poly.pdbx_seq_one_letter_code
_entity_poly.pdbx_strand_id
1 'polypeptide(L)'
;MSANSGIAPVEFDNINPTYSSDFRVFSSQRLFTGVGSNVVDVSFFLPGTTTPALVSGFGSVFTDVDLTSSTKIEFFDAANASLGVFNVPVGTVDSESLSFLRVSFTEGAIISHVQITSGNMALGAGVNDGAPFGPDNVIDVVAMDDFIYAAPVPEPETYAMLLAGLGLIGAISRRRKASMN
;
A
#
# COMPACT_ATOMS: atom_id res chain seq x y z
N MET A 1 -7.35 -19.95 -11.54
CA MET A 1 -8.27 -20.71 -10.66
C MET A 1 -7.87 -20.38 -9.23
N SER A 2 -8.83 -20.12 -8.34
CA SER A 2 -8.58 -19.72 -6.95
C SER A 2 -8.98 -20.86 -6.00
N ALA A 3 -8.24 -21.04 -4.91
CA ALA A 3 -8.51 -22.03 -3.86
C ALA A 3 -9.13 -21.37 -2.61
N ASN A 4 -9.89 -20.28 -2.80
CA ASN A 4 -10.46 -19.53 -1.68
C ASN A 4 -11.37 -20.42 -0.83
N SER A 5 -11.10 -20.45 0.48
CA SER A 5 -11.82 -21.30 1.43
C SER A 5 -13.30 -20.94 1.43
N GLY A 6 -14.18 -21.94 1.36
CA GLY A 6 -15.64 -21.76 1.38
C GLY A 6 -16.30 -21.51 0.02
N ILE A 7 -15.54 -21.24 -1.06
CA ILE A 7 -16.09 -21.00 -2.42
C ILE A 7 -15.58 -22.03 -3.44
N ALA A 8 -14.33 -22.49 -3.30
CA ALA A 8 -13.73 -23.50 -4.17
C ALA A 8 -13.19 -24.69 -3.36
N PRO A 9 -13.06 -25.88 -3.96
CA PRO A 9 -12.38 -27.02 -3.34
C PRO A 9 -10.97 -26.60 -2.92
N VAL A 10 -10.66 -26.84 -1.65
CA VAL A 10 -9.39 -26.45 -1.02
C VAL A 10 -8.24 -26.95 -1.89
N GLU A 11 -7.27 -26.08 -2.12
CA GLU A 11 -5.99 -26.41 -2.77
C GLU A 11 -6.13 -27.13 -4.14
N PHE A 12 -7.22 -26.85 -4.86
CA PHE A 12 -7.52 -27.43 -6.18
C PHE A 12 -7.84 -28.93 -6.17
N ASP A 13 -8.42 -29.45 -5.09
CA ASP A 13 -8.84 -30.86 -5.01
C ASP A 13 -9.87 -31.25 -6.08
N ASN A 14 -10.55 -30.29 -6.69
CA ASN A 14 -11.39 -30.52 -7.87
C ASN A 14 -10.62 -30.91 -9.13
N ILE A 15 -9.33 -30.59 -9.21
CA ILE A 15 -8.44 -30.96 -10.30
C ILE A 15 -7.72 -32.26 -9.97
N ASN A 16 -7.19 -32.38 -8.75
CA ASN A 16 -6.59 -33.61 -8.25
C ASN A 16 -6.79 -33.70 -6.73
N PRO A 17 -7.48 -34.73 -6.22
CA PRO A 17 -7.78 -34.86 -4.79
C PRO A 17 -6.55 -35.10 -3.88
N THR A 18 -5.35 -35.22 -4.42
CA THR A 18 -4.12 -35.31 -3.60
C THR A 18 -3.54 -33.95 -3.24
N TYR A 19 -3.96 -32.87 -3.90
CA TYR A 19 -3.30 -31.58 -3.77
C TYR A 19 -3.43 -30.94 -2.39
N SER A 20 -4.52 -31.18 -1.66
CA SER A 20 -4.64 -30.75 -0.27
C SER A 20 -3.65 -31.42 0.71
N SER A 21 -2.89 -32.42 0.25
CA SER A 21 -1.77 -33.01 1.00
C SER A 21 -0.39 -32.57 0.52
N ASP A 22 -0.30 -31.97 -0.66
CA ASP A 22 0.95 -31.57 -1.32
C ASP A 22 1.17 -30.05 -1.29
N PHE A 23 0.09 -29.27 -1.40
CA PHE A 23 0.13 -27.82 -1.37
C PHE A 23 -0.12 -27.30 0.04
N ARG A 24 0.43 -26.12 0.31
CA ARG A 24 0.20 -25.39 1.54
C ARG A 24 0.26 -23.90 1.24
N VAL A 25 -0.74 -23.17 1.71
CA VAL A 25 -0.69 -21.71 1.67
C VAL A 25 0.29 -21.17 2.72
N PHE A 26 1.07 -20.15 2.36
CA PHE A 26 1.97 -19.47 3.31
C PHE A 26 1.17 -18.71 4.39
N SER A 27 0.04 -18.12 4.01
CA SER A 27 -0.89 -17.47 4.92
C SER A 27 -2.33 -17.80 4.56
N SER A 28 -3.19 -17.90 5.58
CA SER A 28 -4.65 -17.80 5.40
C SER A 28 -5.03 -16.40 4.92
N GLN A 29 -6.34 -16.15 4.73
CA GLN A 29 -6.89 -14.81 4.54
C GLN A 29 -6.32 -13.85 5.58
N ARG A 30 -5.81 -12.69 5.14
CA ARG A 30 -5.19 -11.68 6.01
C ARG A 30 -5.74 -10.31 5.68
N LEU A 31 -6.91 -10.02 6.24
CA LEU A 31 -7.31 -8.63 6.40
C LEU A 31 -6.38 -7.96 7.40
N PHE A 32 -6.07 -6.69 7.16
CA PHE A 32 -5.29 -5.85 8.04
C PHE A 32 -5.93 -4.47 8.19
N THR A 33 -5.63 -3.81 9.31
CA THR A 33 -6.14 -2.47 9.64
C THR A 33 -5.17 -1.78 10.60
N GLY A 34 -5.34 -0.47 10.79
CA GLY A 34 -4.60 0.31 11.78
C GLY A 34 -4.94 -0.15 13.20
N VAL A 35 -3.94 -0.21 14.08
CA VAL A 35 -4.17 -0.56 15.48
C VAL A 35 -4.69 0.66 16.23
N GLY A 36 -5.95 0.64 16.66
CA GLY A 36 -6.58 1.72 17.41
C GLY A 36 -6.80 3.01 16.60
N SER A 37 -6.68 2.94 15.28
CA SER A 37 -6.83 4.04 14.33
C SER A 37 -7.46 3.51 13.04
N ASN A 38 -8.30 4.30 12.39
CA ASN A 38 -8.73 4.05 11.02
C ASN A 38 -7.78 4.66 9.97
N VAL A 39 -6.67 5.24 10.41
CA VAL A 39 -5.64 5.84 9.55
C VAL A 39 -4.37 5.00 9.58
N VAL A 40 -3.82 4.71 8.40
CA VAL A 40 -2.55 4.00 8.20
C VAL A 40 -1.67 4.78 7.24
N ASP A 41 -0.44 5.06 7.64
CA ASP A 41 0.61 5.58 6.75
C ASP A 41 1.45 4.44 6.18
N VAL A 42 1.71 4.48 4.88
CA VAL A 42 2.51 3.48 4.15
C VAL A 42 3.67 4.19 3.47
N SER A 43 4.89 3.90 3.89
CA SER A 43 6.13 4.44 3.31
C SER A 43 6.86 3.39 2.49
N PHE A 44 7.57 3.82 1.44
CA PHE A 44 8.27 2.91 0.53
C PHE A 44 9.79 2.93 0.75
N PHE A 45 10.40 1.75 0.65
CA PHE A 45 11.85 1.56 0.79
C PHE A 45 12.36 0.61 -0.29
N LEU A 46 13.65 0.72 -0.61
CA LEU A 46 14.29 -0.28 -1.47
C LEU A 46 14.30 -1.65 -0.79
N PRO A 47 13.90 -2.72 -1.50
CA PRO A 47 13.85 -4.06 -0.94
C PRO A 47 15.15 -4.50 -0.25
N GLY A 48 15.03 -4.99 0.98
CA GLY A 48 16.17 -5.45 1.79
C GLY A 48 17.02 -4.34 2.41
N THR A 49 16.56 -3.08 2.36
CA THR A 49 17.28 -1.92 2.92
C THR A 49 16.33 -1.01 3.71
N THR A 50 16.90 0.01 4.36
CA THR A 50 16.16 1.13 4.96
C THR A 50 16.24 2.41 4.13
N THR A 51 16.66 2.32 2.87
CA THR A 51 16.79 3.48 1.98
C THR A 51 15.40 3.91 1.49
N PRO A 52 14.96 5.16 1.77
CA PRO A 52 13.69 5.68 1.26
C PRO A 52 13.62 5.57 -0.27
N ALA A 53 12.41 5.29 -0.76
CA ALA A 53 12.17 5.10 -2.17
C ALA A 53 10.85 5.75 -2.59
N LEU A 54 10.74 6.02 -3.88
CA LEU A 54 9.54 6.53 -4.52
C LEU A 54 8.90 5.42 -5.36
N VAL A 55 7.58 5.46 -5.47
CA VAL A 55 6.80 4.60 -6.40
C VAL A 55 6.00 5.45 -7.37
N SER A 56 5.72 4.93 -8.57
CA SER A 56 4.91 5.63 -9.59
C SER A 56 3.41 5.37 -9.46
N GLY A 57 3.01 4.42 -8.62
CA GLY A 57 1.61 4.17 -8.34
C GLY A 57 1.44 3.28 -7.12
N PHE A 58 0.31 3.46 -6.45
CA PHE A 58 -0.11 2.68 -5.31
C PHE A 58 -1.63 2.46 -5.39
N GLY A 59 -2.06 1.30 -4.91
CA GLY A 59 -3.46 0.96 -4.72
C GLY A 59 -3.64 -0.04 -3.60
N SER A 60 -4.87 -0.13 -3.12
CA SER A 60 -5.25 -1.03 -2.04
C SER A 60 -6.59 -1.68 -2.33
N VAL A 61 -6.72 -2.94 -1.93
CA VAL A 61 -7.99 -3.65 -1.85
C VAL A 61 -8.58 -3.42 -0.46
N PHE A 62 -9.86 -3.07 -0.42
CA PHE A 62 -10.63 -2.81 0.78
C PHE A 62 -11.82 -3.77 0.84
N THR A 63 -12.31 -4.02 2.05
CA THR A 63 -13.55 -4.72 2.28
C THR A 63 -14.50 -3.88 3.13
N ASP A 64 -15.80 -4.01 2.86
CA ASP A 64 -16.87 -3.39 3.64
C ASP A 64 -16.95 -1.86 3.51
N VAL A 65 -16.65 -1.32 2.31
CA VAL A 65 -16.76 0.13 2.08
C VAL A 65 -18.22 0.50 1.80
N ASP A 66 -18.93 0.96 2.82
CA ASP A 66 -20.38 1.21 2.69
C ASP A 66 -20.74 2.68 2.49
N LEU A 67 -19.93 3.60 3.01
CA LEU A 67 -20.20 5.03 2.90
C LEU A 67 -19.35 5.72 1.84
N THR A 68 -19.98 6.64 1.11
CA THR A 68 -19.26 7.46 0.14
C THR A 68 -18.29 8.40 0.85
N SER A 69 -17.02 8.40 0.42
CA SER A 69 -15.94 9.26 0.93
C SER A 69 -15.50 8.99 2.38
N SER A 70 -15.98 7.93 3.04
CA SER A 70 -15.44 7.50 4.34
C SER A 70 -14.02 6.95 4.19
N THR A 71 -13.80 6.21 3.09
CA THR A 71 -12.54 5.56 2.77
C THR A 71 -11.81 6.30 1.65
N LYS A 72 -10.52 6.56 1.84
CA LYS A 72 -9.70 7.33 0.90
C LYS A 72 -8.22 7.00 1.01
N ILE A 73 -7.49 7.28 -0.06
CA ILE A 73 -6.04 7.30 -0.09
C ILE A 73 -5.59 8.72 -0.44
N GLU A 74 -4.76 9.31 0.42
CA GLU A 74 -4.00 10.52 0.13
C GLU A 74 -2.56 10.15 -0.24
N PHE A 75 -2.03 10.78 -1.29
CA PHE A 75 -0.71 10.51 -1.84
C PHE A 75 0.19 11.70 -1.56
N PHE A 76 1.46 11.45 -1.21
CA PHE A 76 2.41 12.51 -0.89
C PHE A 76 3.73 12.33 -1.62
N ASP A 77 4.37 13.45 -1.97
CA ASP A 77 5.74 13.46 -2.49
C ASP A 77 6.80 13.44 -1.38
N ALA A 78 8.08 13.43 -1.76
CA ALA A 78 9.21 13.43 -0.82
C ALA A 78 9.29 14.69 0.05
N ALA A 79 8.63 15.79 -0.35
CA ALA A 79 8.56 17.03 0.41
C ALA A 79 7.33 17.08 1.34
N ASN A 80 6.58 15.96 1.48
CA ASN A 80 5.29 15.86 2.16
C ASN A 80 4.20 16.76 1.57
N ALA A 81 4.32 17.14 0.29
CA ALA A 81 3.23 17.82 -0.40
C ALA A 81 2.21 16.80 -0.89
N SER A 82 0.93 17.10 -0.66
CA SER A 82 -0.18 16.26 -1.15
C SER A 82 -0.22 16.28 -2.67
N LEU A 83 -0.18 15.09 -3.27
CA LEU A 83 -0.38 14.82 -4.69
C LEU A 83 -1.87 14.59 -5.02
N GLY A 84 -2.73 14.52 -4.00
CA GLY A 84 -4.17 14.38 -4.14
C GLY A 84 -4.78 13.38 -3.17
N VAL A 85 -6.07 13.57 -2.91
CA VAL A 85 -6.92 12.69 -2.11
C VAL A 85 -7.93 12.02 -3.04
N PHE A 86 -8.03 10.71 -2.96
CA PHE A 86 -8.90 9.91 -3.82
C PHE A 86 -9.79 9.02 -2.97
N ASN A 87 -11.10 9.13 -3.17
CA ASN A 87 -12.09 8.32 -2.44
C ASN A 87 -12.19 6.93 -3.05
N VAL A 88 -12.28 5.92 -2.19
CA VAL A 88 -12.53 4.54 -2.61
C VAL A 88 -14.02 4.41 -2.96
N PRO A 89 -14.37 3.75 -4.09
CA PRO A 89 -15.76 3.48 -4.41
C PRO A 89 -16.44 2.63 -3.33
N VAL A 90 -17.72 2.88 -3.09
CA VAL A 90 -18.54 2.00 -2.25
C VAL A 90 -18.66 0.61 -2.88
N GLY A 91 -18.83 -0.38 -2.02
CA GLY A 91 -19.07 -1.76 -2.40
C GLY A 91 -20.30 -1.92 -3.30
N THR A 92 -20.31 -2.99 -4.09
CA THR A 92 -21.43 -3.29 -5.00
C THR A 92 -22.50 -4.19 -4.38
N VAL A 93 -22.30 -4.63 -3.14
CA VAL A 93 -23.19 -5.48 -2.35
C VAL A 93 -23.17 -5.00 -0.90
N ASP A 94 -24.23 -5.30 -0.15
CA ASP A 94 -24.45 -4.75 1.20
C ASP A 94 -23.56 -5.36 2.29
N SER A 95 -22.86 -6.48 2.04
CA SER A 95 -22.02 -7.12 3.04
C SER A 95 -20.88 -7.88 2.37
N GLU A 96 -19.72 -7.94 3.05
CA GLU A 96 -18.51 -8.57 2.52
C GLU A 96 -18.13 -8.01 1.15
N SER A 97 -18.44 -6.73 0.93
CA SER A 97 -18.16 -6.05 -0.32
C SER A 97 -16.66 -5.90 -0.49
N LEU A 98 -16.21 -5.85 -1.74
CA LEU A 98 -14.82 -5.56 -2.09
C LEU A 98 -14.76 -4.29 -2.92
N SER A 99 -13.83 -3.41 -2.55
CA SER A 99 -13.55 -2.18 -3.27
C SER A 99 -12.07 -2.07 -3.58
N PHE A 100 -11.75 -1.43 -4.69
CA PHE A 100 -10.37 -1.22 -5.12
C PHE A 100 -10.17 0.22 -5.57
N LEU A 101 -9.09 0.83 -5.08
CA LEU A 101 -8.61 2.12 -5.56
C LEU A 101 -7.12 2.00 -5.87
N ARG A 102 -6.73 2.56 -7.02
CA ARG A 102 -5.34 2.76 -7.42
C ARG A 102 -5.20 4.11 -8.08
N VAL A 103 -4.06 4.77 -7.83
CA VAL A 103 -3.60 5.94 -8.58
C VAL A 103 -2.20 5.67 -9.10
N SER A 104 -1.93 6.15 -10.32
CA SER A 104 -0.60 6.12 -10.93
C SER A 104 -0.27 7.45 -11.58
N PHE A 105 0.96 7.91 -11.40
CA PHE A 105 1.49 9.15 -11.93
C PHE A 105 2.37 8.86 -13.15
N THR A 106 2.19 9.64 -14.22
CA THR A 106 2.89 9.45 -15.50
C THR A 106 4.23 10.18 -15.52
N GLU A 107 4.43 11.12 -14.59
CA GLU A 107 5.65 11.88 -14.35
C GLU A 107 6.80 11.01 -13.80
N GLY A 108 6.50 9.79 -13.39
CA GLY A 108 7.45 8.82 -12.86
C GLY A 108 7.15 8.46 -11.40
N ALA A 109 8.16 7.97 -10.70
CA ALA A 109 8.05 7.64 -9.29
C ALA A 109 8.17 8.91 -8.45
N ILE A 110 7.02 9.39 -7.96
CA ILE A 110 6.93 10.63 -7.17
C ILE A 110 6.27 10.42 -5.81
N ILE A 111 5.65 9.26 -5.56
CA ILE A 111 4.97 8.97 -4.31
C ILE A 111 6.01 8.48 -3.28
N SER A 112 6.20 9.22 -2.19
CA SER A 112 7.08 8.83 -1.07
C SER A 112 6.34 7.99 -0.02
N HIS A 113 5.09 8.35 0.24
CA HIS A 113 4.19 7.63 1.12
C HIS A 113 2.74 7.93 0.75
N VAL A 114 1.84 7.12 1.30
CA VAL A 114 0.41 7.34 1.26
C VAL A 114 -0.17 7.31 2.65
N GLN A 115 -1.25 8.06 2.86
CA GLN A 115 -2.08 7.96 4.05
C GLN A 115 -3.44 7.39 3.65
N ILE A 116 -3.81 6.29 4.26
CA ILE A 116 -5.06 5.58 4.00
C ILE A 116 -5.98 5.86 5.19
N THR A 117 -7.21 6.33 4.91
CA THR A 117 -8.30 6.35 5.88
C THR A 117 -9.28 5.25 5.51
N SER A 118 -9.57 4.35 6.43
CA SER A 118 -10.46 3.19 6.25
C SER A 118 -11.75 3.38 7.03
N GLY A 119 -12.83 3.76 6.35
CA GLY A 119 -14.11 4.05 7.00
C GLY A 119 -14.03 5.28 7.90
N ASN A 120 -15.07 5.50 8.70
CA ASN A 120 -15.16 6.66 9.61
C ASN A 120 -14.87 6.30 11.08
N MET A 121 -14.60 5.03 11.37
CA MET A 121 -14.36 4.53 12.72
C MET A 121 -13.26 3.48 12.72
N ALA A 122 -12.40 3.51 13.74
CA ALA A 122 -11.38 2.50 13.93
C ALA A 122 -12.01 1.15 14.32
N LEU A 123 -11.48 0.06 13.77
CA LEU A 123 -11.86 -1.29 14.17
C LEU A 123 -11.51 -1.50 15.67
N GLY A 124 -12.47 -1.99 16.44
CA GLY A 124 -12.31 -2.14 17.88
C GLY A 124 -13.41 -2.99 18.52
N ALA A 125 -13.14 -3.49 19.73
CA ALA A 125 -14.11 -4.28 20.48
C ALA A 125 -15.38 -3.47 20.77
N GLY A 126 -16.54 -3.99 20.40
CA GLY A 126 -17.84 -3.33 20.60
C GLY A 126 -18.14 -2.20 19.60
N VAL A 127 -17.27 -1.96 18.63
CA VAL A 127 -17.56 -1.12 17.47
C VAL A 127 -18.32 -1.97 16.47
N ASN A 128 -19.59 -1.65 16.28
CA ASN A 128 -20.45 -2.35 15.33
C ASN A 128 -20.58 -1.50 14.07
N ASP A 129 -20.27 -2.09 12.93
CA ASP A 129 -20.55 -1.50 11.64
C ASP A 129 -22.06 -1.24 11.46
N GLY A 130 -22.41 -0.15 10.77
CA GLY A 130 -23.79 0.29 10.57
C GLY A 130 -24.49 0.87 11.81
N ALA A 131 -23.84 0.91 12.98
CA ALA A 131 -24.43 1.51 14.18
C ALA A 131 -24.59 3.03 14.03
N PRO A 132 -25.59 3.67 14.68
CA PRO A 132 -25.79 5.12 14.56
C PRO A 132 -24.56 5.94 14.98
N PHE A 133 -24.14 6.87 14.12
CA PHE A 133 -23.01 7.79 14.34
C PHE A 133 -23.46 9.24 14.17
N GLY A 134 -24.26 9.72 15.13
CA GLY A 134 -24.93 11.01 15.01
C GLY A 134 -26.32 10.89 14.35
N PRO A 135 -26.97 12.03 14.04
CA PRO A 135 -28.37 12.03 13.60
C PRO A 135 -28.60 11.48 12.18
N ASP A 136 -27.62 11.65 11.28
CA ASP A 136 -27.77 11.36 9.84
C ASP A 136 -26.62 10.52 9.28
N ASN A 137 -25.93 9.76 10.13
CA ASN A 137 -24.77 8.99 9.72
C ASN A 137 -24.66 7.69 10.53
N VAL A 138 -23.91 6.72 9.99
CA VAL A 138 -23.64 5.44 10.63
C VAL A 138 -22.13 5.21 10.73
N ILE A 139 -21.74 4.32 11.62
CA ILE A 139 -20.39 3.80 11.70
C ILE A 139 -20.12 3.00 10.42
N ASP A 140 -18.95 3.23 9.83
CA ASP A 140 -18.41 2.48 8.69
C ASP A 140 -17.01 1.98 9.08
N VAL A 141 -16.87 0.67 9.22
CA VAL A 141 -15.63 -0.02 9.62
C VAL A 141 -15.05 -0.77 8.44
N VAL A 142 -13.98 -0.23 7.87
CA VAL A 142 -13.32 -0.80 6.69
C VAL A 142 -12.01 -1.48 7.07
N ALA A 143 -11.75 -2.63 6.46
CA ALA A 143 -10.45 -3.30 6.50
C ALA A 143 -9.80 -3.35 5.11
N MET A 144 -8.49 -3.60 5.09
CA MET A 144 -7.71 -3.74 3.86
C MET A 144 -7.25 -5.19 3.69
N ASP A 145 -7.06 -5.64 2.45
CA ASP A 145 -6.62 -7.01 2.15
C ASP A 145 -5.23 -7.06 1.50
N ASP A 146 -4.97 -6.18 0.52
CA ASP A 146 -3.70 -6.18 -0.20
C ASP A 146 -3.29 -4.78 -0.67
N PHE A 147 -1.97 -4.57 -0.76
CA PHE A 147 -1.35 -3.38 -1.32
C PHE A 147 -0.67 -3.70 -2.64
N ILE A 148 -1.02 -2.96 -3.69
CA ILE A 148 -0.42 -3.09 -5.01
C ILE A 148 0.32 -1.79 -5.34
N TYR A 149 1.62 -1.87 -5.52
CA TYR A 149 2.45 -0.70 -5.81
C TYR A 149 3.52 -0.99 -6.85
N ALA A 150 3.94 0.08 -7.55
CA ALA A 150 5.00 0.00 -8.53
C ALA A 150 6.36 -0.28 -7.88
N ALA A 151 7.32 -0.81 -8.65
CA ALA A 151 8.66 -1.08 -8.15
C ALA A 151 9.30 0.19 -7.54
N PRO A 152 9.78 0.15 -6.28
CA PRO A 152 10.40 1.30 -5.65
C PRO A 152 11.71 1.69 -6.34
N VAL A 153 11.92 3.00 -6.53
CA VAL A 153 13.18 3.57 -7.00
C VAL A 153 13.78 4.50 -5.94
N PRO A 154 15.11 4.59 -5.82
CA PRO A 154 15.73 5.48 -4.83
C PRO A 154 15.33 6.94 -5.06
N GLU A 155 15.23 7.71 -3.97
CA GLU A 155 15.02 9.16 -4.07
C GLU A 155 16.16 9.84 -4.85
N PRO A 156 15.88 10.93 -5.60
CA PRO A 156 16.87 11.65 -6.40
C PRO A 156 18.15 12.04 -5.63
N GLU A 157 18.03 12.36 -4.34
CA GLU A 157 19.12 12.73 -3.44
C GLU A 157 20.16 11.59 -3.32
N THR A 158 19.71 10.34 -3.36
CA THR A 158 20.61 9.17 -3.33
C THR A 158 21.51 9.15 -4.57
N TYR A 159 20.97 9.48 -5.74
CA TYR A 159 21.76 9.61 -6.97
C TYR A 159 22.67 10.84 -6.93
N ALA A 160 22.20 11.95 -6.36
CA ALA A 160 23.01 13.15 -6.20
C ALA A 160 24.24 12.88 -5.33
N MET A 161 24.09 12.16 -4.21
CA MET A 161 25.18 11.78 -3.32
C MET A 161 26.16 10.80 -3.97
N LEU A 162 25.66 9.82 -4.73
CA LEU A 162 26.49 8.91 -5.51
C LEU A 162 27.36 9.69 -6.51
N LEU A 163 26.74 10.59 -7.28
CA LEU A 163 27.44 11.40 -8.28
C LEU A 163 28.44 12.37 -7.63
N ALA A 164 28.08 12.98 -6.50
CA ALA A 164 28.99 13.83 -5.72
C ALA A 164 30.23 13.03 -5.25
N GLY A 165 30.02 11.82 -4.73
CA GLY A 165 31.10 10.92 -4.33
C GLY A 165 32.04 10.56 -5.49
N LEU A 166 31.48 10.19 -6.65
CA LEU A 166 32.25 9.90 -7.86
C LEU A 166 33.02 11.13 -8.36
N GLY A 167 32.40 12.31 -8.32
CA GLY A 167 33.04 13.58 -8.66
C GLY A 167 34.26 13.88 -7.78
N LEU A 168 34.13 13.67 -6.47
CA LEU A 168 35.24 13.83 -5.52
C LEU A 168 36.39 12.87 -5.80
N ILE A 169 36.10 11.58 -6.04
CA ILE A 169 37.13 10.57 -6.36
C ILE A 169 37.86 10.93 -7.66
N GLY A 170 37.12 11.37 -8.69
CA GLY A 170 37.70 11.83 -9.94
C GLY A 170 38.63 13.04 -9.75
N ALA A 171 38.23 14.02 -8.94
CA ALA A 171 39.03 15.20 -8.63
C ALA A 171 40.32 14.84 -7.87
N ILE A 172 40.24 13.96 -6.87
CA ILE A 172 41.41 13.46 -6.11
C ILE A 172 42.38 12.73 -7.05
N SER A 173 41.87 11.84 -7.91
CA SER A 173 42.69 11.07 -8.85
C SER A 173 43.42 11.97 -9.84
N ARG A 174 42.76 13.02 -10.34
CA ARG A 174 43.38 14.03 -11.22
C ARG A 174 44.52 14.78 -10.52
N ARG A 175 44.33 15.19 -9.27
CA ARG A 175 45.36 15.91 -8.48
C ARG A 175 46.61 15.06 -8.25
N ARG A 176 46.44 13.76 -7.96
CA ARG A 176 47.57 12.83 -7.79
C ARG A 176 48.42 12.72 -9.06
N LYS A 177 47.77 12.63 -10.22
CA LYS A 177 48.48 12.56 -11.51
C LYS A 177 49.24 13.86 -11.83
N ALA A 178 48.70 15.02 -11.45
CA ALA A 178 49.35 16.32 -11.65
C ALA A 178 50.57 16.56 -10.73
N SER A 179 50.65 15.87 -9.59
CA SER A 179 51.78 15.96 -8.64
C SER A 179 52.92 14.98 -8.94
N MET A 180 52.74 14.07 -9.90
CA MET A 180 53.74 13.05 -10.29
C MET A 180 54.48 13.40 -11.59
N ASN A 181 54.23 14.59 -12.16
CA ASN A 181 54.94 15.21 -13.28
C ASN A 181 55.64 16.48 -12.81
#